data_AF-A0A976KKN2-F1
#
_entry.id   AF-A0A976KKN2-F1
#
_cell.length_a   1.000
_cell.length_b   1.000
_cell.length_c   1.000
_cell.angle_alpha   90.00
_cell.angle_beta   90.00
_cell.angle_gamma   90.00
#
_symmetry.space_group_name_H-M   'P 1'
#
loop_
_entity.id
_entity.type
_entity.pdbx_description
1 polymer ?
#
loop_
_entity_poly.entity_id
_entity_poly.type
_entity_poly.pdbx_seq_one_letter_code
_entity_poly.pdbx_strand_id
1 'polypeptide(L)'
;MLRTIFTTVAALVFTGMVQAADTVPVVIQQPGTQPQEISNLESPDKCDNCHGGYNQAVEPAYNWRGSMMAHAGRDPIFWATVAIAEQDFDGAGDLCIRCHSTAGWLAGRSTPTDGSGLTEGDSDGVECDYCHKLTNPDDSDPLLKGVTFPPFHAYDAESGEGFYGSGMSSMWGDSDKLGPYSDAEARHQFEQSAFHRSPDFCGTCHDVSNPAVGNLAHNRGTQATAGPVNADDALDGSVDTKAAFNNPPYKYGVVERTFSEYKAGLVSQTLVKDYNTLPADLQGGALEAIYQAATA
;
A
#
# COMPACT_ATOMS: atom_id res chain seq x y z
N MET A 1 71.79 3.88 -20.25
CA MET A 1 71.00 4.21 -19.05
C MET A 1 69.94 5.23 -19.45
N LEU A 2 68.74 4.79 -19.81
CA LEU A 2 67.60 5.67 -20.07
C LEU A 2 66.48 5.15 -19.17
N ARG A 3 66.20 5.87 -18.08
CA ARG A 3 65.16 5.51 -17.11
C ARG A 3 63.84 6.10 -17.58
N THR A 4 62.94 5.23 -18.03
CA THR A 4 61.54 5.52 -18.30
C THR A 4 60.85 5.90 -16.98
N ILE A 5 60.39 7.14 -16.87
CA ILE A 5 59.53 7.58 -15.76
C ILE A 5 58.11 7.16 -16.13
N PHE A 6 57.60 6.11 -15.48
CA PHE A 6 56.18 5.80 -15.50
C PHE A 6 55.51 6.67 -14.43
N THR A 7 54.77 7.69 -14.86
CA THR A 7 53.87 8.44 -13.99
C THR A 7 52.58 7.63 -13.84
N THR A 8 52.44 6.90 -12.74
CA THR A 8 51.19 6.22 -12.38
C THR A 8 50.17 7.28 -11.96
N VAL A 9 49.20 7.58 -12.82
CA VAL A 9 47.99 8.32 -12.44
C VAL A 9 47.11 7.34 -11.65
N ALA A 10 47.10 7.46 -10.32
CA ALA A 10 46.13 6.77 -9.50
C ALA A 10 44.78 7.46 -9.67
N ALA A 11 43.88 6.86 -10.45
CA ALA A 11 42.47 7.27 -10.46
C ALA A 11 41.86 6.87 -9.11
N LEU A 12 41.68 7.84 -8.23
CA LEU A 12 40.83 7.72 -7.05
C LEU A 12 39.39 7.58 -7.54
N VAL A 13 38.94 6.33 -7.71
CA VAL A 13 37.51 6.03 -7.79
C VAL A 13 36.97 6.25 -6.39
N PHE A 14 36.41 7.42 -6.13
CA PHE A 14 35.50 7.60 -5.00
C PHE A 14 34.26 6.76 -5.31
N THR A 15 34.24 5.50 -4.87
CA THR A 15 32.99 4.80 -4.62
C THR A 15 32.34 5.52 -3.46
N GLY A 16 31.54 6.54 -3.76
CA GLY A 16 30.61 7.09 -2.78
C GLY A 16 29.71 5.94 -2.33
N MET A 17 29.85 5.53 -1.07
CA MET A 17 28.83 4.68 -0.46
C MET A 17 27.60 5.55 -0.32
N VAL A 18 26.63 5.41 -1.23
CA VAL A 18 25.29 5.93 -1.00
C VAL A 18 24.76 5.14 0.19
N GLN A 19 24.63 5.80 1.34
CA GLN A 19 23.93 5.27 2.49
C GLN A 19 22.47 5.65 2.29
N ALA A 20 21.56 4.69 2.41
CA ALA A 20 20.13 4.97 2.36
C ALA A 20 19.70 5.83 3.54
N ALA A 21 18.55 6.50 3.44
CA ALA A 21 18.08 7.35 4.50
C ALA A 21 17.76 6.53 5.77
N ASP A 22 18.35 6.96 6.89
CA ASP A 22 17.98 6.46 8.22
C ASP A 22 16.75 7.18 8.80
N THR A 23 16.25 8.19 8.08
CA THR A 23 15.08 8.98 8.48
C THR A 23 14.20 9.26 7.28
N VAL A 24 12.90 8.99 7.40
CA VAL A 24 11.92 9.27 6.34
C VAL A 24 11.67 10.78 6.23
N PRO A 25 11.92 11.42 5.09
CA PRO A 25 11.64 12.84 4.91
C PRO A 25 10.16 13.16 5.13
N VAL A 26 9.86 14.30 5.73
CA VAL A 26 8.49 14.77 6.01
C VAL A 26 7.61 14.73 4.77
N VAL A 27 8.16 15.07 3.60
CA VAL A 27 7.43 15.07 2.32
C VAL A 27 7.10 13.67 1.78
N ILE A 28 7.73 12.60 2.31
CA ILE A 28 7.45 11.20 1.93
C ILE A 28 6.44 10.55 2.87
N GLN A 29 6.37 11.00 4.13
CA GLN A 29 5.46 10.44 5.13
C GLN A 29 4.00 10.48 4.65
N GLN A 30 3.24 9.47 5.05
CA GLN A 30 1.84 9.27 4.69
C GLN A 30 0.97 9.20 5.94
N PRO A 31 -0.29 9.68 5.90
CA PRO A 31 -1.26 9.46 6.97
C PRO A 31 -1.65 7.98 7.09
N GLY A 32 -2.46 7.66 8.10
CA GLY A 32 -2.84 6.31 8.50
C GLY A 32 -2.08 5.87 9.76
N THR A 33 -2.24 4.61 10.13
CA THR A 33 -1.50 4.00 11.24
C THR A 33 0.00 4.06 10.96
N GLN A 34 0.76 4.59 11.91
CA GLN A 34 2.21 4.73 11.80
C GLN A 34 2.95 3.51 12.38
N PRO A 35 4.24 3.35 12.04
CA PRO A 35 5.03 2.25 12.58
C PRO A 35 5.00 2.22 14.11
N GLN A 36 4.92 1.02 14.67
CA GLN A 36 4.91 0.71 16.10
C GLN A 36 3.67 1.18 16.87
N GLU A 37 2.67 1.77 16.20
CA GLU A 37 1.37 2.08 16.81
C GLU A 37 0.51 0.82 17.01
N ILE A 38 0.75 -0.21 16.20
CA ILE A 38 0.23 -1.56 16.39
C ILE A 38 1.38 -2.58 16.42
N SER A 39 1.21 -3.64 17.20
CA SER A 39 2.26 -4.66 17.42
C SER A 39 1.75 -6.09 17.45
N ASN A 40 0.47 -6.29 17.14
CA ASN A 40 -0.23 -7.58 17.25
C ASN A 40 -0.51 -8.22 15.88
N LEU A 41 0.36 -7.98 14.90
CA LEU A 41 0.34 -8.69 13.63
C LEU A 41 0.93 -10.10 13.82
N GLU A 42 0.23 -11.08 13.29
CA GLU A 42 0.62 -12.48 13.33
C GLU A 42 1.18 -12.92 11.99
N SER A 43 2.28 -13.69 12.03
CA SER A 43 2.86 -14.29 10.82
C SER A 43 1.83 -15.18 10.10
N PRO A 44 1.85 -15.22 8.74
CA PRO A 44 0.99 -16.07 7.94
C PRO A 44 1.01 -17.55 8.35
N ASP A 45 2.15 -18.05 8.85
CA ASP A 45 2.29 -19.43 9.32
C ASP A 45 1.28 -19.78 10.44
N LYS A 46 0.88 -18.80 11.26
CA LYS A 46 -0.16 -19.01 12.28
C LYS A 46 -1.52 -19.29 11.65
N CYS A 47 -1.86 -18.54 10.60
CA CYS A 47 -3.10 -18.69 9.82
C CYS A 47 -3.11 -20.01 9.06
N ASP A 48 -2.00 -20.37 8.43
CA ASP A 48 -1.85 -21.55 7.56
C ASP A 48 -2.17 -22.88 8.25
N ASN A 49 -1.98 -22.95 9.57
CA ASN A 49 -2.34 -24.13 10.37
C ASN A 49 -3.83 -24.52 10.28
N CYS A 50 -4.72 -23.59 9.93
CA CYS A 50 -6.15 -23.84 9.76
C CYS A 50 -6.69 -23.37 8.40
N HIS A 51 -6.05 -22.38 7.76
CA HIS A 51 -6.45 -21.81 6.47
C HIS A 51 -5.66 -22.38 5.28
N GLY A 52 -4.98 -23.51 5.46
CA GLY A 52 -4.27 -24.23 4.40
C GLY A 52 -4.39 -25.75 4.51
N GLY A 53 -4.05 -26.46 3.43
CA GLY A 53 -3.97 -27.93 3.37
C GLY A 53 -5.30 -28.68 3.29
N TYR A 54 -6.44 -28.01 3.10
CA TYR A 54 -7.76 -28.63 2.97
C TYR A 54 -8.32 -28.66 1.55
N ASN A 55 -8.10 -27.63 0.72
CA ASN A 55 -8.50 -27.58 -0.68
C ASN A 55 -7.81 -26.43 -1.43
N GLN A 56 -6.79 -26.75 -2.24
CA GLN A 56 -6.01 -25.78 -3.02
C GLN A 56 -6.84 -24.87 -3.95
N ALA A 57 -8.04 -25.29 -4.37
CA ALA A 57 -8.88 -24.47 -5.23
C ALA A 57 -9.51 -23.27 -4.50
N VAL A 58 -9.63 -23.32 -3.18
CA VAL A 58 -10.38 -22.32 -2.39
C VAL A 58 -9.67 -21.90 -1.10
N GLU A 59 -8.64 -22.62 -0.67
CA GLU A 59 -7.98 -22.32 0.59
C GLU A 59 -7.14 -21.05 0.52
N PRO A 60 -7.22 -20.17 1.55
CA PRO A 60 -6.49 -18.91 1.55
C PRO A 60 -4.97 -19.08 1.45
N ALA A 61 -4.38 -19.99 2.23
CA ALA A 61 -2.91 -20.12 2.33
C ALA A 61 -2.26 -20.41 0.97
N TYR A 62 -2.78 -21.41 0.24
CA TYR A 62 -2.23 -21.79 -1.06
C TYR A 62 -2.41 -20.67 -2.10
N ASN A 63 -3.60 -20.07 -2.16
CA ASN A 63 -3.91 -19.01 -3.11
C ASN A 63 -3.11 -17.73 -2.84
N TRP A 64 -2.95 -17.35 -1.58
CA TRP A 64 -2.11 -16.22 -1.18
C TRP A 64 -0.65 -16.48 -1.54
N ARG A 65 -0.08 -17.62 -1.14
CA ARG A 65 1.34 -17.98 -1.38
C ARG A 65 1.75 -17.92 -2.85
N GLY A 66 0.82 -18.21 -3.78
CA GLY A 66 1.04 -18.13 -5.22
C GLY A 66 0.69 -16.78 -5.87
N SER A 67 0.17 -15.82 -5.10
CA SER A 67 -0.25 -14.50 -5.58
C SER A 67 0.86 -13.45 -5.48
N MET A 68 0.70 -12.34 -6.21
CA MET A 68 1.62 -11.21 -6.10
C MET A 68 1.67 -10.59 -4.70
N MET A 69 0.62 -10.73 -3.88
CA MET A 69 0.60 -10.24 -2.50
C MET A 69 1.68 -10.92 -1.66
N ALA A 70 1.76 -12.24 -1.69
CA ALA A 70 2.80 -12.99 -0.98
C ALA A 70 4.19 -12.79 -1.60
N HIS A 71 4.27 -12.30 -2.84
CA HIS A 71 5.53 -12.07 -3.54
C HIS A 71 6.00 -10.61 -3.49
N ALA A 72 5.21 -9.70 -2.92
CA ALA A 72 5.45 -8.25 -2.97
C ALA A 72 6.81 -7.85 -2.38
N GLY A 73 7.23 -8.49 -1.28
CA GLY A 73 8.48 -8.20 -0.57
C GLY A 73 9.70 -8.98 -1.05
N ARG A 74 9.52 -9.94 -1.97
CA ARG A 74 10.59 -10.81 -2.51
C ARG A 74 10.80 -10.65 -4.02
N ASP A 75 10.02 -9.80 -4.68
CA ASP A 75 10.18 -9.52 -6.09
C ASP A 75 11.50 -8.75 -6.35
N PRO A 76 12.44 -9.31 -7.15
CA PRO A 76 13.69 -8.63 -7.46
C PRO A 76 13.49 -7.35 -8.30
N ILE A 77 12.41 -7.26 -9.09
CA ILE A 77 12.08 -6.06 -9.84
C ILE A 77 11.69 -4.94 -8.87
N PHE A 78 10.89 -5.26 -7.86
CA PHE A 78 10.55 -4.32 -6.79
C PHE A 78 11.82 -3.75 -6.14
N TRP A 79 12.75 -4.60 -5.67
CA TRP A 79 13.97 -4.12 -5.02
C TRP A 79 14.88 -3.30 -5.94
N ALA A 80 14.95 -3.66 -7.23
CA ALA A 80 15.66 -2.84 -8.22
C ALA A 80 15.02 -1.46 -8.37
N THR A 81 13.69 -1.35 -8.34
CA THR A 81 12.99 -0.06 -8.42
C THR A 81 13.12 0.77 -7.14
N VAL A 82 13.10 0.14 -5.96
CA VAL A 82 13.38 0.82 -4.68
C VAL A 82 14.79 1.44 -4.71
N ALA A 83 15.78 0.69 -5.19
CA ALA A 83 17.15 1.19 -5.29
C ALA A 83 17.27 2.43 -6.20
N ILE A 84 16.48 2.51 -7.28
CA ILE A 84 16.43 3.70 -8.14
C ILE A 84 15.66 4.83 -7.45
N ALA A 85 14.53 4.54 -6.80
CA ALA A 85 13.75 5.55 -6.08
C ALA A 85 14.58 6.23 -4.98
N GLU A 86 15.35 5.47 -4.21
CA GLU A 86 16.29 5.98 -3.20
C GLU A 86 17.41 6.84 -3.81
N GLN A 87 17.88 6.51 -5.02
CA GLN A 87 18.89 7.33 -5.72
C GLN A 87 18.31 8.64 -6.24
N ASP A 88 17.07 8.62 -6.70
CA ASP A 88 16.37 9.79 -7.24
C ASP A 88 15.88 10.73 -6.12
N PHE A 89 15.44 10.15 -4.99
CA PHE A 89 14.99 10.88 -3.82
C PHE A 89 15.26 10.05 -2.55
N ASP A 90 16.28 10.45 -1.79
CA ASP A 90 16.69 9.80 -0.54
C ASP A 90 15.51 9.67 0.44
N GLY A 91 15.20 8.46 0.88
CA GLY A 91 14.07 8.16 1.76
C GLY A 91 12.74 7.79 1.07
N ALA A 92 12.66 7.83 -0.26
CA ALA A 92 11.43 7.49 -0.99
C ALA A 92 11.03 6.01 -0.89
N GLY A 93 11.97 5.12 -0.61
CA GLY A 93 11.77 3.69 -0.44
C GLY A 93 10.86 3.34 0.74
N ASP A 94 10.73 4.21 1.76
CA ASP A 94 9.76 4.01 2.84
C ASP A 94 8.32 3.85 2.30
N LEU A 95 7.94 4.69 1.32
CA LEU A 95 6.64 4.61 0.65
C LEU A 95 6.42 3.27 -0.04
N CYS A 96 7.49 2.72 -0.64
CA CYS A 96 7.46 1.44 -1.36
C CYS A 96 7.31 0.27 -0.38
N ILE A 97 8.14 0.25 0.66
CA ILE A 97 8.16 -0.78 1.70
C ILE A 97 6.82 -0.83 2.44
N ARG A 98 6.17 0.32 2.64
CA ARG A 98 4.83 0.42 3.26
C ARG A 98 3.79 -0.52 2.67
N CYS A 99 3.80 -0.70 1.35
CA CYS A 99 2.85 -1.58 0.67
C CYS A 99 3.43 -2.97 0.38
N HIS A 100 4.75 -3.08 0.18
CA HIS A 100 5.38 -4.32 -0.27
C HIS A 100 5.94 -5.19 0.84
N SER A 101 6.04 -4.68 2.06
CA SER A 101 6.54 -5.38 3.25
C SER A 101 5.75 -4.87 4.46
N THR A 102 4.44 -5.17 4.48
CA THR A 102 3.48 -4.46 5.34
C THR A 102 3.75 -4.65 6.82
N ALA A 103 4.08 -5.87 7.27
CA ALA A 103 4.39 -6.11 8.68
C ALA A 103 5.75 -5.52 9.08
N GLY A 104 6.74 -5.58 8.18
CA GLY A 104 8.04 -4.95 8.38
C GLY A 104 7.94 -3.44 8.56
N TRP A 105 7.19 -2.77 7.68
CA TRP A 105 6.94 -1.33 7.77
C TRP A 105 6.20 -0.99 9.07
N LEU A 106 5.10 -1.68 9.37
CA LEU A 106 4.33 -1.44 10.61
C LEU A 106 5.13 -1.72 11.88
N ALA A 107 6.14 -2.59 11.83
CA ALA A 107 7.03 -2.83 12.96
C ALA A 107 8.20 -1.83 13.07
N GLY A 108 8.28 -0.83 12.18
CA GLY A 108 9.32 0.19 12.16
C GLY A 108 10.64 -0.28 11.58
N ARG A 109 10.60 -1.25 10.65
CA ARG A 109 11.79 -1.80 9.98
C ARG A 109 11.97 -1.27 8.55
N SER A 110 11.26 -0.22 8.18
CA SER A 110 11.43 0.45 6.89
C SER A 110 12.62 1.40 6.83
N THR A 111 13.33 1.62 7.94
CA THR A 111 14.59 2.37 7.98
C THR A 111 15.75 1.42 8.32
N PRO A 112 16.86 1.43 7.55
CA PRO A 112 17.12 2.29 6.39
C PRO A 112 16.16 2.03 5.22
N THR A 113 15.82 3.08 4.47
CA THR A 113 14.75 3.08 3.45
C THR A 113 15.04 2.27 2.19
N ASP A 114 16.23 1.69 2.09
CA ASP A 114 16.58 0.68 1.09
C ASP A 114 16.08 -0.73 1.44
N GLY A 115 15.45 -0.92 2.61
CA GLY A 115 14.94 -2.20 3.08
C GLY A 115 15.98 -3.08 3.79
N SER A 116 17.21 -2.60 3.97
CA SER A 116 18.26 -3.34 4.70
C SER A 116 17.96 -3.56 6.18
N GLY A 117 16.98 -2.83 6.74
CA GLY A 117 16.46 -3.02 8.10
C GLY A 117 15.44 -4.16 8.25
N LEU A 118 14.95 -4.73 7.14
CA LEU A 118 13.97 -5.81 7.14
C LEU A 118 14.57 -7.16 7.60
N THR A 119 13.71 -7.99 8.17
CA THR A 119 14.02 -9.35 8.63
C THR A 119 13.44 -10.40 7.67
N GLU A 120 13.82 -11.67 7.85
CA GLU A 120 13.41 -12.77 6.97
C GLU A 120 11.88 -12.85 6.75
N GLY A 121 11.09 -12.70 7.82
CA GLY A 121 9.62 -12.75 7.74
C GLY A 121 8.98 -11.57 7.00
N ASP A 122 9.69 -10.44 6.86
CA ASP A 122 9.16 -9.25 6.18
C ASP A 122 9.09 -9.42 4.65
N SER A 123 9.70 -10.50 4.13
CA SER A 123 9.63 -10.86 2.72
C SER A 123 8.32 -11.55 2.31
N ASP A 124 7.42 -11.83 3.28
CA ASP A 124 6.09 -12.41 3.04
C ASP A 124 5.13 -11.43 2.35
N GLY A 125 5.50 -10.15 2.23
CA GLY A 125 4.79 -9.19 1.39
C GLY A 125 3.56 -8.57 2.06
N VAL A 126 2.40 -8.69 1.41
CA VAL A 126 1.10 -8.28 1.96
C VAL A 126 0.48 -9.48 2.66
N GLU A 127 0.52 -9.47 3.98
CA GLU A 127 0.18 -10.62 4.83
C GLU A 127 -1.31 -10.71 5.17
N CYS A 128 -1.75 -11.90 5.62
CA CYS A 128 -3.11 -12.17 6.06
C CYS A 128 -3.60 -11.14 7.08
N ASP A 129 -2.80 -10.91 8.11
CA ASP A 129 -3.15 -10.04 9.23
C ASP A 129 -3.20 -8.57 8.87
N TYR A 130 -2.43 -8.14 7.87
CA TYR A 130 -2.54 -6.78 7.37
C TYR A 130 -3.93 -6.56 6.78
N CYS A 131 -4.34 -7.42 5.83
CA CYS A 131 -5.67 -7.35 5.21
C CYS A 131 -6.79 -7.48 6.26
N HIS A 132 -6.72 -8.51 7.10
CA HIS A 132 -7.72 -8.82 8.12
C HIS A 132 -7.71 -7.87 9.33
N LYS A 133 -6.94 -6.79 9.28
CA LYS A 133 -6.98 -5.71 10.26
C LYS A 133 -7.18 -4.34 9.62
N LEU A 134 -7.49 -4.25 8.34
CA LEU A 134 -7.83 -2.96 7.74
C LEU A 134 -9.23 -2.51 8.16
N THR A 135 -9.32 -1.28 8.64
CA THR A 135 -10.57 -0.55 8.90
C THR A 135 -10.75 0.53 7.84
N ASN A 136 -11.98 1.05 7.71
CA ASN A 136 -12.24 2.14 6.80
C ASN A 136 -11.59 3.43 7.35
N PRO A 137 -10.66 4.06 6.63
CA PRO A 137 -9.96 5.26 7.11
C PRO A 137 -10.87 6.47 7.36
N ASP A 138 -12.09 6.50 6.81
CA ASP A 138 -13.08 7.55 7.08
C ASP A 138 -13.74 7.47 8.48
N ASP A 139 -13.41 6.46 9.28
CA ASP A 139 -13.99 6.19 10.62
C ASP A 139 -15.53 6.15 10.66
N SER A 140 -16.16 5.83 9.51
CA SER A 140 -17.62 5.75 9.38
C SER A 140 -18.23 4.56 10.14
N ASP A 141 -17.43 3.53 10.43
CA ASP A 141 -17.86 2.40 11.24
C ASP A 141 -17.96 2.82 12.72
N PRO A 142 -19.10 2.56 13.40
CA PRO A 142 -19.28 2.97 14.79
C PRO A 142 -18.41 2.18 15.78
N LEU A 143 -17.92 1.00 15.41
CA LEU A 143 -17.16 0.08 16.27
C LEU A 143 -15.74 -0.12 15.76
N LEU A 144 -15.57 -0.37 14.46
CA LEU A 144 -14.31 -0.77 13.85
C LEU A 144 -13.50 0.46 13.42
N LYS A 145 -12.87 1.11 14.40
CA LYS A 145 -11.99 2.27 14.17
C LYS A 145 -10.53 1.88 14.29
N GLY A 146 -9.74 2.23 13.28
CA GLY A 146 -8.31 1.93 13.30
C GLY A 146 -7.53 2.83 14.24
N VAL A 147 -6.35 2.36 14.60
CA VAL A 147 -5.38 3.07 15.43
C VAL A 147 -4.70 4.11 14.56
N THR A 148 -5.09 5.38 14.71
CA THR A 148 -4.42 6.53 14.09
C THR A 148 -4.33 7.66 15.10
N PHE A 149 -3.25 8.45 15.05
CA PHE A 149 -3.05 9.57 15.97
C PHE A 149 -2.78 10.85 15.19
N PRO A 150 -3.22 12.03 15.69
CA PRO A 150 -2.87 13.30 15.06
C PRO A 150 -1.35 13.46 14.92
N PRO A 151 -0.84 13.96 13.78
CA PRO A 151 -1.59 14.46 12.62
C PRO A 151 -1.89 13.43 11.51
N PHE A 152 -1.68 12.14 11.74
CA PHE A 152 -1.72 11.07 10.72
C PHE A 152 -3.11 10.49 10.48
N HIS A 153 -4.18 11.28 10.53
CA HIS A 153 -5.49 10.79 10.12
C HIS A 153 -5.58 10.67 8.60
N ALA A 154 -5.99 9.51 8.10
CA ALA A 154 -6.13 9.23 6.67
C ALA A 154 -7.51 9.61 6.14
N TYR A 155 -8.05 10.76 6.54
CA TYR A 155 -9.31 11.27 6.03
C TYR A 155 -9.36 12.80 6.12
N ASP A 156 -10.20 13.40 5.31
CA ASP A 156 -10.49 14.82 5.36
C ASP A 156 -11.55 15.10 6.43
N ALA A 157 -11.18 15.83 7.49
CA ALA A 157 -12.06 16.06 8.63
C ALA A 157 -13.28 16.95 8.32
N GLU A 158 -13.25 17.75 7.25
CA GLU A 158 -14.35 18.64 6.88
C GLU A 158 -15.42 17.91 6.08
N SER A 159 -15.00 17.08 5.12
CA SER A 159 -15.87 16.33 4.20
C SER A 159 -16.19 14.92 4.70
N GLY A 160 -15.36 14.36 5.58
CA GLY A 160 -15.41 12.95 5.99
C GLY A 160 -14.92 11.98 4.91
N GLU A 161 -14.25 12.45 3.86
CA GLU A 161 -13.72 11.60 2.80
C GLU A 161 -12.50 10.82 3.30
N GLY A 162 -12.59 9.48 3.29
CA GLY A 162 -11.44 8.61 3.54
C GLY A 162 -10.39 8.70 2.44
N PHE A 163 -9.12 8.67 2.82
CA PHE A 163 -8.00 8.67 1.89
C PHE A 163 -7.63 7.22 1.54
N TYR A 164 -8.04 6.81 0.33
CA TYR A 164 -7.74 5.48 -0.21
C TYR A 164 -6.60 5.59 -1.21
N GLY A 165 -5.41 5.12 -0.83
CA GLY A 165 -4.24 5.08 -1.71
C GLY A 165 -2.93 5.18 -0.94
N SER A 166 -1.82 4.96 -1.66
CA SER A 166 -0.45 5.13 -1.15
C SER A 166 -0.19 4.42 0.19
N GLY A 167 -0.88 3.30 0.43
CA GLY A 167 -0.76 2.54 1.67
C GLY A 167 -1.30 3.27 2.91
N MET A 168 -2.15 4.30 2.78
CA MET A 168 -2.75 5.08 3.88
C MET A 168 -3.74 4.25 4.73
N SER A 169 -3.30 3.11 5.24
CA SER A 169 -4.07 2.13 6.00
C SER A 169 -4.43 2.63 7.39
N SER A 170 -5.68 2.40 7.79
CA SER A 170 -6.15 2.53 9.17
C SER A 170 -6.29 1.12 9.79
N MET A 171 -5.42 0.79 10.75
CA MET A 171 -5.24 -0.58 11.23
C MET A 171 -5.98 -0.84 12.54
N TRP A 172 -6.73 -1.93 12.60
CA TRP A 172 -7.43 -2.41 13.78
C TRP A 172 -6.46 -2.82 14.89
N GLY A 173 -6.69 -2.29 16.10
CA GLY A 173 -5.81 -2.48 17.24
C GLY A 173 -6.03 -3.78 18.02
N ASP A 174 -7.21 -4.41 17.91
CA ASP A 174 -7.54 -5.59 18.71
C ASP A 174 -7.09 -6.92 18.05
N SER A 175 -7.30 -8.02 18.77
CA SER A 175 -6.89 -9.36 18.34
C SER A 175 -7.80 -9.98 17.29
N ASP A 176 -9.06 -9.55 17.23
CA ASP A 176 -10.08 -10.14 16.38
C ASP A 176 -9.77 -9.87 14.91
N LYS A 177 -10.01 -10.85 14.04
CA LYS A 177 -9.80 -10.69 12.59
C LYS A 177 -11.05 -10.11 11.95
N LEU A 178 -10.87 -9.11 11.12
CA LEU A 178 -11.95 -8.47 10.39
C LEU A 178 -12.24 -9.23 9.10
N GLY A 179 -13.51 -9.39 8.77
CA GLY A 179 -13.91 -10.09 7.54
C GLY A 179 -15.32 -9.70 7.08
N PRO A 180 -15.73 -10.09 5.87
CA PRO A 180 -16.98 -9.62 5.28
C PRO A 180 -18.25 -10.25 5.89
N TYR A 181 -18.12 -11.35 6.62
CA TYR A 181 -19.24 -12.19 7.07
C TYR A 181 -19.39 -12.19 8.60
N SER A 182 -20.63 -12.16 9.09
CA SER A 182 -20.97 -12.21 10.52
C SER A 182 -21.22 -13.61 11.06
N ASP A 183 -21.19 -14.62 10.20
CA ASP A 183 -21.59 -16.00 10.46
C ASP A 183 -20.49 -17.01 10.14
N ALA A 184 -19.23 -16.57 10.09
CA ALA A 184 -18.09 -17.44 9.86
C ALA A 184 -17.93 -18.46 11.00
N GLU A 185 -17.71 -19.73 10.64
CA GLU A 185 -17.31 -20.77 11.59
C GLU A 185 -15.78 -20.69 11.85
N ALA A 186 -15.36 -19.69 12.62
CA ALA A 186 -13.95 -19.44 12.91
C ALA A 186 -13.45 -20.15 14.19
N ARG A 187 -12.16 -20.50 14.20
CA ARG A 187 -11.46 -21.04 15.38
C ARG A 187 -10.78 -19.97 16.23
N HIS A 188 -10.95 -18.71 15.85
CA HIS A 188 -10.52 -17.51 16.57
C HIS A 188 -11.65 -16.49 16.54
N GLN A 189 -11.54 -15.44 17.35
CA GLN A 189 -12.50 -14.34 17.33
C GLN A 189 -12.41 -13.57 15.99
N PHE A 190 -13.55 -13.07 15.54
CA PHE A 190 -13.66 -12.30 14.31
C PHE A 190 -14.78 -11.28 14.44
N GLU A 191 -14.71 -10.22 13.63
CA GLU A 191 -15.75 -9.20 13.54
C GLU A 191 -16.13 -8.94 12.09
N GLN A 192 -17.42 -8.70 11.84
CA GLN A 192 -17.89 -8.35 10.52
C GLN A 192 -17.52 -6.90 10.18
N SER A 193 -16.79 -6.72 9.09
CA SER A 193 -16.40 -5.43 8.54
C SER A 193 -17.09 -5.18 7.21
N ALA A 194 -17.87 -4.10 7.13
CA ALA A 194 -18.44 -3.62 5.87
C ALA A 194 -17.34 -3.16 4.88
N PHE A 195 -16.21 -2.68 5.40
CA PHE A 195 -15.08 -2.24 4.57
C PHE A 195 -14.54 -3.39 3.72
N HIS A 196 -14.45 -4.61 4.26
CA HIS A 196 -14.02 -5.81 3.53
C HIS A 196 -14.97 -6.23 2.39
N ARG A 197 -16.18 -5.64 2.31
CA ARG A 197 -17.11 -5.80 1.20
C ARG A 197 -17.12 -4.60 0.26
N SER A 198 -16.49 -3.50 0.65
CA SER A 198 -16.42 -2.29 -0.15
C SER A 198 -15.32 -2.42 -1.20
N PRO A 199 -15.54 -1.94 -2.44
CA PRO A 199 -14.45 -1.75 -3.39
C PRO A 199 -13.35 -0.81 -2.85
N ASP A 200 -13.68 0.09 -1.90
CA ASP A 200 -12.73 1.04 -1.31
C ASP A 200 -11.60 0.36 -0.54
N PHE A 201 -11.79 -0.89 -0.10
CA PHE A 201 -10.75 -1.72 0.50
C PHE A 201 -9.53 -1.84 -0.41
N CYS A 202 -9.76 -2.10 -1.70
CA CYS A 202 -8.69 -2.21 -2.70
C CYS A 202 -7.92 -0.89 -2.87
N GLY A 203 -8.59 0.23 -2.62
CA GLY A 203 -8.01 1.56 -2.76
C GLY A 203 -6.87 1.83 -1.80
N THR A 204 -6.80 1.13 -0.66
CA THR A 204 -5.66 1.23 0.29
C THR A 204 -4.31 1.08 -0.42
N CYS A 205 -4.24 0.19 -1.44
CA CYS A 205 -3.00 -0.14 -2.13
C CYS A 205 -3.02 0.19 -3.64
N HIS A 206 -4.17 0.07 -4.32
CA HIS A 206 -4.26 0.15 -5.79
C HIS A 206 -4.53 1.56 -6.34
N ASP A 207 -4.24 2.59 -5.55
CA ASP A 207 -4.12 3.97 -6.01
C ASP A 207 -2.80 4.52 -5.51
N VAL A 208 -1.86 4.83 -6.39
CA VAL A 208 -0.50 5.21 -5.98
C VAL A 208 -0.24 6.66 -6.36
N SER A 209 0.03 7.46 -5.32
CA SER A 209 0.29 8.88 -5.43
C SER A 209 1.63 9.20 -4.82
N ASN A 210 2.54 9.74 -5.62
CA ASN A 210 3.86 10.15 -5.19
C ASN A 210 3.76 11.46 -4.39
N PRO A 211 4.06 11.45 -3.09
CA PRO A 211 3.88 12.62 -2.21
C PRO A 211 4.92 13.71 -2.47
N ALA A 212 6.15 13.36 -2.87
CA ALA A 212 7.16 14.33 -3.26
C ALA A 212 6.75 15.09 -4.53
N VAL A 213 6.26 14.37 -5.55
CA VAL A 213 5.71 15.00 -6.76
C VAL A 213 4.48 15.84 -6.42
N GLY A 214 3.59 15.29 -5.61
CA GLY A 214 2.37 15.96 -5.13
C GLY A 214 2.63 17.24 -4.35
N ASN A 215 3.80 17.37 -3.72
CA ASN A 215 4.13 18.53 -2.90
C ASN A 215 5.03 19.54 -3.64
N LEU A 216 6.01 19.06 -4.40
CA LEU A 216 7.15 19.87 -4.90
C LEU A 216 7.13 20.10 -6.40
N ALA A 217 6.55 19.18 -7.18
CA ALA A 217 6.65 19.25 -8.63
C ALA A 217 5.76 20.36 -9.20
N HIS A 218 6.12 20.81 -10.41
CA HIS A 218 5.26 21.68 -11.21
C HIS A 218 3.86 21.07 -11.34
N ASN A 219 2.83 21.86 -11.07
CA ASN A 219 1.43 21.45 -11.13
C ASN A 219 1.08 20.20 -10.27
N ARG A 220 1.92 19.86 -9.27
CA ARG A 220 1.70 18.78 -8.28
C ARG A 220 1.40 17.39 -8.88
N GLY A 221 1.84 17.13 -10.11
CA GLY A 221 1.52 15.87 -10.81
C GLY A 221 0.01 15.63 -10.99
N THR A 222 -0.78 16.69 -11.10
CA THR A 222 -2.24 16.61 -11.28
C THR A 222 -2.65 16.41 -12.73
N GLN A 223 -3.84 15.86 -12.94
CA GLN A 223 -4.50 15.86 -14.26
C GLN A 223 -5.00 17.27 -14.60
N ALA A 224 -5.12 17.58 -15.90
CA ALA A 224 -5.53 18.92 -16.36
C ALA A 224 -6.92 19.36 -15.86
N THR A 225 -7.78 18.42 -15.49
CA THR A 225 -9.13 18.66 -14.97
C THR A 225 -9.23 18.55 -13.45
N ALA A 226 -8.12 18.32 -12.75
CA ALA A 226 -8.13 18.16 -11.30
C ALA A 226 -8.45 19.49 -10.59
N GLY A 227 -9.06 19.38 -9.41
CA GLY A 227 -9.22 20.51 -8.50
C GLY A 227 -7.88 20.99 -7.92
N PRO A 228 -7.89 22.08 -7.15
CA PRO A 228 -6.68 22.56 -6.47
C PRO A 228 -6.12 21.49 -5.52
N VAL A 229 -4.79 21.46 -5.39
CA VAL A 229 -4.06 20.63 -4.43
C VAL A 229 -3.47 21.53 -3.35
N ASN A 230 -3.78 21.23 -2.10
CA ASN A 230 -3.25 21.92 -0.93
C ASN A 230 -1.86 21.33 -0.61
N ALA A 231 -0.81 22.14 -0.78
CA ALA A 231 0.58 21.74 -0.55
C ALA A 231 1.43 22.98 -0.25
N ASP A 232 2.53 22.81 0.47
CA ASP A 232 3.36 23.93 0.95
C ASP A 232 4.64 24.21 0.15
N ASP A 233 4.91 23.44 -0.91
CA ASP A 233 6.13 23.56 -1.73
C ASP A 233 7.45 23.36 -0.97
N ALA A 234 7.42 22.84 0.26
CA ALA A 234 8.60 22.68 1.09
C ALA A 234 8.99 21.19 1.25
N LEU A 235 10.29 20.92 1.34
CA LEU A 235 10.83 19.59 1.64
C LEU A 235 10.60 19.20 3.11
N ASP A 236 10.72 20.19 3.99
CA ASP A 236 10.71 20.09 5.44
C ASP A 236 9.53 20.87 6.04
N GLY A 237 9.43 20.88 7.37
CA GLY A 237 8.31 21.48 8.09
C GLY A 237 7.37 20.44 8.69
N SER A 238 6.09 20.79 8.84
CA SER A 238 5.08 19.89 9.38
C SER A 238 4.58 18.93 8.31
N VAL A 239 4.18 17.72 8.70
CA VAL A 239 3.49 16.80 7.79
C VAL A 239 2.09 17.33 7.41
N ASP A 240 1.44 18.04 8.32
CA ASP A 240 0.10 18.62 8.19
C ASP A 240 0.00 19.66 7.07
N THR A 241 1.11 20.15 6.53
CA THR A 241 1.14 21.10 5.42
C THR A 241 1.44 20.44 4.07
N LYS A 242 1.68 19.12 4.07
CA LYS A 242 2.05 18.35 2.88
C LYS A 242 0.83 17.89 2.08
N ALA A 243 1.04 17.70 0.79
CA ALA A 243 0.02 17.22 -0.14
C ALA A 243 -0.68 15.94 0.36
N ALA A 244 0.08 14.98 0.90
CA ALA A 244 -0.45 13.71 1.37
C ALA A 244 -1.44 13.80 2.55
N PHE A 245 -1.38 14.88 3.32
CA PHE A 245 -2.22 15.08 4.52
C PHE A 245 -3.43 15.99 4.25
N ASN A 246 -3.46 16.68 3.11
CA ASN A 246 -4.48 17.69 2.80
C ASN A 246 -5.30 17.36 1.55
N ASN A 247 -5.08 16.21 0.94
CA ASN A 247 -5.74 15.83 -0.31
C ASN A 247 -5.95 14.32 -0.36
N PRO A 248 -7.10 13.84 -0.86
CA PRO A 248 -7.24 12.44 -1.20
C PRO A 248 -6.24 12.03 -2.30
N PRO A 249 -5.71 10.80 -2.27
CA PRO A 249 -4.60 10.36 -3.14
C PRO A 249 -4.82 10.64 -4.63
N TYR A 250 -6.02 10.38 -5.14
CA TYR A 250 -6.31 10.57 -6.57
C TYR A 250 -6.07 12.01 -7.10
N LYS A 251 -6.03 13.02 -6.22
CA LYS A 251 -5.86 14.44 -6.62
C LYS A 251 -4.44 14.84 -6.98
N TYR A 252 -3.40 14.15 -6.49
CA TYR A 252 -2.02 14.62 -6.63
C TYR A 252 -1.06 13.49 -7.05
N GLY A 253 0.12 13.89 -7.54
CA GLY A 253 1.28 12.99 -7.69
C GLY A 253 0.98 11.70 -8.44
N VAL A 254 0.20 11.75 -9.52
CA VAL A 254 -0.34 10.55 -10.18
C VAL A 254 0.77 9.58 -10.61
N VAL A 255 0.75 8.34 -10.07
CA VAL A 255 1.60 7.23 -10.51
C VAL A 255 0.75 6.10 -11.07
N GLU A 256 -0.22 5.61 -10.30
CA GLU A 256 -1.14 4.54 -10.69
C GLU A 256 -2.57 4.93 -10.27
N ARG A 257 -3.55 4.70 -11.15
CA ARG A 257 -4.97 5.01 -10.91
C ARG A 257 -5.89 3.80 -11.05
N THR A 258 -5.38 2.59 -10.92
CA THR A 258 -6.14 1.34 -11.10
C THR A 258 -7.43 1.33 -10.27
N PHE A 259 -7.36 1.67 -8.98
CA PHE A 259 -8.52 1.76 -8.10
C PHE A 259 -9.47 2.89 -8.49
N SER A 260 -8.97 4.11 -8.66
CA SER A 260 -9.81 5.26 -9.04
C SER A 260 -10.51 5.05 -10.39
N GLU A 261 -9.84 4.45 -11.37
CA GLU A 261 -10.42 4.07 -12.66
C GLU A 261 -11.48 2.96 -12.49
N TYR A 262 -11.20 1.95 -11.65
CA TYR A 262 -12.17 0.90 -11.32
C TYR A 262 -13.43 1.45 -10.63
N LYS A 263 -13.27 2.40 -9.70
CA LYS A 263 -14.38 3.08 -9.02
C LYS A 263 -15.18 3.99 -9.95
N ALA A 264 -14.52 4.67 -10.88
CA ALA A 264 -15.17 5.50 -11.89
C ALA A 264 -15.92 4.66 -12.95
N GLY A 265 -15.51 3.41 -13.16
CA GLY A 265 -16.14 2.47 -14.09
C GLY A 265 -17.42 1.81 -13.56
N LEU A 266 -18.13 1.12 -14.46
CA LEU A 266 -19.36 0.38 -14.14
C LEU A 266 -19.09 -1.02 -13.58
N VAL A 267 -17.86 -1.54 -13.68
CA VAL A 267 -17.54 -2.94 -13.31
C VAL A 267 -17.87 -3.21 -11.84
N SER A 268 -17.51 -2.30 -10.94
CA SER A 268 -17.78 -2.40 -9.50
C SER A 268 -19.27 -2.30 -9.14
N GLN A 269 -20.10 -1.80 -10.05
CA GLN A 269 -21.53 -1.52 -9.82
C GLN A 269 -22.45 -2.47 -10.58
N THR A 270 -21.93 -3.16 -11.60
CA THR A 270 -22.71 -4.09 -12.42
C THR A 270 -23.00 -5.35 -11.62
N LEU A 271 -24.27 -5.62 -11.37
CA LEU A 271 -24.66 -6.84 -10.69
C LEU A 271 -24.42 -8.04 -11.60
N VAL A 272 -23.97 -9.17 -11.02
CA VAL A 272 -23.76 -10.43 -11.75
C VAL A 272 -24.97 -10.81 -12.60
N LYS A 273 -26.19 -10.65 -12.07
CA LYS A 273 -27.44 -10.96 -12.79
C LYS A 273 -27.66 -10.10 -14.05
N ASP A 274 -27.05 -8.93 -14.11
CA ASP A 274 -27.21 -7.96 -15.19
C ASP A 274 -26.13 -8.15 -16.27
N TYR A 275 -25.23 -9.13 -16.12
CA TYR A 275 -24.17 -9.46 -17.10
C TYR A 275 -24.69 -9.57 -18.53
N ASN A 276 -25.80 -10.27 -18.76
CA ASN A 276 -26.38 -10.45 -20.09
C ASN A 276 -26.95 -9.16 -20.71
N THR A 277 -27.02 -8.07 -19.93
CA THR A 277 -27.45 -6.74 -20.40
C THR A 277 -26.28 -5.85 -20.81
N LEU A 278 -25.03 -6.28 -20.56
CA LEU A 278 -23.83 -5.55 -20.95
C LEU A 278 -23.71 -5.44 -22.48
N PRO A 279 -23.00 -4.41 -23.00
CA PRO A 279 -22.53 -4.39 -24.38
C PRO A 279 -21.84 -5.69 -24.79
N ALA A 280 -22.01 -6.12 -26.05
CA ALA A 280 -21.54 -7.43 -26.52
C ALA A 280 -20.02 -7.62 -26.41
N ASP A 281 -19.24 -6.53 -26.50
CA ASP A 281 -17.79 -6.50 -26.31
C ASP A 281 -17.35 -6.68 -24.84
N LEU A 282 -18.27 -6.50 -23.88
CA LEU A 282 -18.05 -6.74 -22.46
C LEU A 282 -18.60 -8.11 -21.99
N GLN A 283 -19.32 -8.84 -22.85
CA GLN A 283 -19.83 -10.18 -22.57
C GLN A 283 -18.79 -11.27 -22.90
N GLY A 284 -17.59 -11.16 -22.32
CA GLY A 284 -16.50 -12.12 -22.55
C GLY A 284 -15.39 -12.01 -21.51
N GLY A 285 -14.37 -12.86 -21.66
CA GLY A 285 -13.14 -12.78 -20.87
C GLY A 285 -13.39 -12.88 -19.36
N ALA A 286 -12.83 -11.93 -18.60
CA ALA A 286 -12.91 -11.94 -17.14
C ALA A 286 -14.35 -11.80 -16.62
N LEU A 287 -15.17 -10.94 -17.25
CA LEU A 287 -16.56 -10.72 -16.81
C LEU A 287 -17.43 -11.96 -17.06
N GLU A 288 -17.21 -12.67 -18.17
CA GLU A 288 -17.86 -13.96 -18.42
C GLU A 288 -17.44 -15.00 -17.39
N ALA A 289 -16.14 -15.13 -17.11
CA ALA A 289 -15.64 -16.09 -16.12
C ALA A 289 -16.25 -15.84 -14.72
N ILE A 290 -16.34 -14.56 -14.31
CA ILE A 290 -16.99 -14.16 -13.06
C ILE A 290 -18.47 -14.52 -13.07
N TYR A 291 -19.19 -14.21 -14.16
CA TYR A 291 -20.61 -14.54 -14.28
C TYR A 291 -20.87 -16.04 -14.17
N GLN A 292 -20.10 -16.85 -14.90
CA GLN A 292 -20.24 -18.32 -14.86
C GLN A 292 -19.90 -18.87 -13.48
N ALA A 293 -18.83 -18.39 -12.84
CA ALA A 293 -18.45 -18.84 -11.50
C ALA A 293 -19.49 -18.48 -10.43
N ALA A 294 -20.17 -17.33 -10.57
CA ALA A 294 -21.17 -16.87 -9.61
C ALA A 294 -22.56 -17.47 -9.84
N THR A 295 -22.80 -18.12 -10.98
CA THR A 295 -24.10 -18.69 -11.35
C THR A 295 -24.10 -20.21 -11.53
N ALA A 296 -22.93 -20.85 -11.49
CA ALA A 296 -22.75 -22.29 -11.45
C ALA A 296 -23.18 -22.89 -10.11
#